data_AF-S5AST5-F1
#
_entry.id   AF-S5AST5-F1
#
_cell.length_a   1.000
_cell.length_b   1.000
_cell.length_c   1.000
_cell.angle_alpha   90.00
_cell.angle_beta   90.00
_cell.angle_gamma   90.00
#
_symmetry.space_group_name_H-M   'P 1'
#
loop_
_entity.id
_entity.type
_entity.pdbx_description
1 polymer ?
#
loop_
_entity_poly.entity_id
_entity_poly.type
_entity_poly.pdbx_seq_one_letter_code
_entity_poly.pdbx_strand_id
1 'polypeptide(L)' 'MRRVSRVPLAFILSSKNPRPEDKRRLDEFMATFRERSKAKIAKQFPPLVDEVHKENQ' A
#
# COMPACT_ATOMS: atom_id res chain seq x y z
N MET A 1 -19.76 11.70 13.77
CA MET A 1 -19.34 10.86 12.63
C MET A 1 -18.28 11.60 11.82
N ARG A 2 -17.03 11.10 11.79
CA ARG A 2 -15.94 11.72 11.00
C ARG A 2 -16.30 11.57 9.52
N ARG A 3 -16.40 12.68 8.78
CA ARG A 3 -16.76 12.66 7.35
C ARG A 3 -15.66 11.90 6.61
N VAL A 4 -15.87 10.63 6.32
CA VAL A 4 -14.93 9.85 5.52
C VAL A 4 -14.91 10.51 4.14
N SER A 5 -13.73 10.99 3.72
CA SER A 5 -13.57 11.60 2.40
C SER A 5 -14.13 10.67 1.34
N ARG A 6 -15.01 11.16 0.46
CA ARG A 6 -15.66 10.36 -0.58
C ARG A 6 -14.83 10.24 -1.85
N VAL A 7 -13.61 10.77 -1.83
CA VAL A 7 -12.76 10.89 -3.01
C VAL A 7 -12.09 9.54 -3.30
N PRO A 8 -12.07 9.04 -4.55
CA PRO A 8 -11.39 7.79 -4.90
C PRO A 8 -9.90 7.81 -4.57
N LEU A 9 -9.32 6.66 -4.18
CA LEU A 9 -7.88 6.55 -3.89
C LEU A 9 -6.99 6.97 -5.08
N ALA A 10 -7.41 6.68 -6.31
CA ALA A 10 -6.71 7.09 -7.52
C ALA A 10 -6.55 8.63 -7.59
N PHE A 11 -7.56 9.37 -7.16
CA PHE A 11 -7.51 10.83 -7.15
C PHE A 11 -6.61 11.38 -6.04
N ILE A 12 -6.58 10.71 -4.88
CA ILE A 12 -5.65 11.04 -3.79
C ILE A 12 -4.21 10.84 -4.26
N LEU A 13 -3.93 9.74 -4.96
CA LEU A 13 -2.62 9.41 -5.53
C LEU A 13 -2.17 10.42 -6.60
N SER A 14 -3.09 10.94 -7.41
CA SER A 14 -2.78 11.97 -8.41
C SER A 14 -2.68 13.38 -7.83
N SER A 15 -3.07 13.58 -6.56
CA SER A 15 -3.07 14.91 -5.95
C SER A 15 -1.66 15.30 -5.53
N LYS A 16 -1.23 16.50 -5.91
CA LYS A 16 0.02 17.09 -5.42
C LYS A 16 -0.04 17.46 -3.93
N ASN A 17 -1.23 17.76 -3.41
CA ASN A 17 -1.47 18.12 -2.01
C ASN A 17 -2.76 17.46 -1.51
N PRO A 18 -2.73 16.14 -1.21
CA PRO A 18 -3.87 15.45 -0.62
C PRO A 18 -4.15 16.00 0.79
N ARG A 19 -5.42 16.03 1.18
CA ARG A 19 -5.80 16.43 2.53
C ARG A 19 -5.21 15.43 3.55
N PRO A 20 -4.88 15.84 4.78
CA PRO A 20 -4.31 14.94 5.77
C PRO A 20 -5.14 13.67 6.03
N GLU A 21 -6.47 13.80 5.98
CA GLU A 21 -7.41 12.68 6.14
C GLU A 21 -7.33 11.67 4.99
N ASP A 22 -7.20 12.16 3.76
CA ASP A 22 -7.04 11.36 2.55
C ASP A 22 -5.69 10.63 2.53
N LYS A 23 -4.63 11.34 2.94
CA LYS A 23 -3.28 10.78 3.07
C LYS A 23 -3.28 9.62 4.06
N ARG A 24 -3.85 9.81 5.25
CA ARG A 24 -3.94 8.74 6.26
C ARG A 24 -4.70 7.51 5.72
N ARG A 25 -5.79 7.72 4.99
CA ARG A 25 -6.54 6.61 4.39
C ARG A 25 -5.75 5.88 3.31
N LEU A 26 -4.97 6.62 2.52
CA LEU A 26 -4.07 6.03 1.53
C LEU A 26 -2.98 5.20 2.22
N ASP A 27 -2.39 5.70 3.30
CA ASP A 27 -1.35 4.99 4.06
C ASP A 27 -1.89 3.68 4.65
N GLU A 28 -3.09 3.70 5.25
CA GLU A 28 -3.78 2.51 5.77
C GLU A 28 -4.06 1.49 4.64
N PHE A 29 -4.52 1.97 3.47
CA PHE A 29 -4.73 1.11 2.32
C PHE A 29 -3.41 0.50 1.79
N MET A 30 -2.35 1.31 1.66
CA MET A 30 -1.06 0.85 1.16
C MET A 30 -0.38 -0.13 2.10
N ALA A 31 -0.56 0.00 3.41
CA ALA A 31 -0.07 -0.98 4.38
C ALA A 31 -0.70 -2.36 4.15
N THR A 32 -2.03 -2.42 4.08
CA THR A 32 -2.76 -3.69 3.84
C THR A 32 -2.50 -4.27 2.46
N PHE A 33 -2.40 -3.41 1.43
CA PHE A 33 -2.08 -3.84 0.07
C PHE A 33 -0.67 -4.44 -0.02
N ARG A 34 0.33 -3.82 0.62
CA ARG A 34 1.71 -4.35 0.63
C ARG A 34 1.78 -5.72 1.31
N GLU A 35 1.12 -5.89 2.45
CA GLU A 35 1.09 -7.17 3.17
C GLU A 35 0.48 -8.28 2.32
N ARG A 36 -0.69 -8.03 1.71
CA ARG A 36 -1.36 -8.98 0.81
C ARG A 36 -0.53 -9.25 -0.45
N SER A 37 0.11 -8.22 -1.00
CA SER A 37 0.96 -8.33 -2.18
C SER A 37 2.18 -9.20 -1.89
N LYS A 38 2.86 -9.03 -0.75
CA LYS A 38 3.98 -9.88 -0.33
C LYS A 38 3.57 -11.36 -0.27
N ALA A 39 2.43 -11.67 0.36
CA ALA A 39 1.93 -13.03 0.44
C ALA A 39 1.61 -13.63 -0.95
N LYS A 40 1.04 -12.82 -1.85
CA LYS A 40 0.73 -13.25 -3.22
C LYS A 40 1.99 -13.43 -4.07
N ILE A 41 2.96 -12.52 -3.97
CA ILE A 41 4.25 -12.61 -4.66
C ILE A 41 5.01 -13.84 -4.17
N ALA A 42 5.06 -14.09 -2.86
CA ALA A 42 5.72 -15.26 -2.30
C ALA A 42 5.12 -16.59 -2.82
N LYS A 43 3.79 -16.63 -3.00
CA LYS A 43 3.11 -17.80 -3.57
C LYS A 43 3.40 -17.98 -5.06
N GLN A 44 3.51 -16.89 -5.82
CA GLN A 44 3.60 -16.94 -7.28
C GLN A 44 5.04 -16.97 -7.79
N PHE A 45 5.99 -16.44 -7.03
CA PHE A 45 7.40 -16.34 -7.37
C PHE A 45 8.27 -16.74 -6.17
N PRO A 46 8.33 -18.03 -5.82
CA PRO A 46 9.15 -18.54 -4.73
C PRO A 46 10.63 -18.08 -4.78
N PRO A 47 11.31 -18.06 -5.94
CA PRO A 47 12.73 -17.67 -6.02
C PRO A 47 13.02 -16.21 -5.66
N LEU A 48 12.04 -15.30 -5.85
CA LEU A 48 12.24 -13.87 -5.58
C LEU A 48 12.21 -13.57 -4.07
N VAL A 49 11.63 -14.45 -3.26
CA VAL A 49 11.60 -14.30 -1.80
C VAL A 49 12.99 -14.55 -1.21
N ASP A 50 13.76 -15.48 -1.79
CA ASP A 50 15.12 -15.81 -1.35
C ASP A 50 16.10 -14.64 -1.58
N GLU A 51 15.92 -13.86 -2.64
CA GLU A 51 16.74 -12.66 -2.91
C GLU A 51 16.38 -11.51 -1.96
N VAL A 52 15.09 -11.26 -1.70
CA VAL A 52 14.63 -10.22 -0.76
C VAL A 52 15.05 -10.52 0.69
N HIS A 53 15.22 -11.79 1.06
CA HIS A 53 15.76 -12.18 2.37
C HIS A 53 17.28 -12.05 2.46
N LYS A 54 18.01 -12.20 1.36
CA LYS A 54 19.47 -12.00 1.32
C LYS A 54 19.90 -10.54 1.35
N GLU A 55 19.10 -9.61 0.83
CA GLU A 55 19.42 -8.18 0.83
C GLU A 55 19.30 -7.50 2.22
N ASN A 56 18.68 -8.17 3.20
CA ASN A 56 18.55 -7.67 4.58
C ASN A 56 19.47 -8.40 5.59
N GLN A 57 20.48 -9.13 5.12
CA GLN A 57 21.59 -9.67 5.93
C GLN A 57 22.88 -8.91 5.62
#